data_AF-A0A9X2VXB8-F1
#
_entry.id   AF-A0A9X2VXB8-F1
#
_cell.length_a   1.000
_cell.length_b   1.000
_cell.length_c   1.000
_cell.angle_alpha   90.00
_cell.angle_beta   90.00
_cell.angle_gamma   90.00
#
_symmetry.space_group_name_H-M   'P 1'
#
loop_
_entity.id
_entity.type
_entity.pdbx_description
1 polymer ?
#
loop_
_entity_poly.entity_id
_entity_poly.type
_entity_poly.pdbx_seq_one_letter_code
_entity_poly.pdbx_strand_id
1 'polypeptide(L)' 'MKITKLAKDQNSGGNGCPAVYLGETGELVIQGVQVDIDTFGRLDDVLPGETAVRISSDVVVRAVELYLARAGGE' A
#
# COMPACT_ATOMS: atom_id res chain seq x y z
N MET A 1 16.48 -0.16 -1.42
CA MET A 1 15.50 0.04 -0.35
C MET A 1 15.09 -1.31 0.22
N LYS A 2 15.23 -1.49 1.53
CA LYS A 2 14.62 -2.63 2.24
C LYS A 2 13.18 -2.30 2.62
N ILE A 3 12.31 -3.31 2.56
CA ILE A 3 10.90 -3.20 2.94
C ILE A 3 10.48 -4.37 3.83
N THR A 4 9.62 -4.08 4.80
CA THR A 4 9.01 -5.07 5.71
C THR A 4 7.51 -5.09 5.49
N LYS A 5 6.92 -6.26 5.25
CA LYS A 5 5.47 -6.38 5.03
C LYS A 5 4.70 -6.06 6.31
N LEU A 6 3.72 -5.15 6.21
CA LEU A 6 2.81 -4.83 7.30
C LEU A 6 1.54 -5.67 7.18
N ALA A 7 0.82 -5.54 6.07
CA ALA A 7 -0.46 -6.19 5.85
C ALA A 7 -0.56 -6.71 4.41
N LYS A 8 -1.38 -7.75 4.23
CA LYS A 8 -1.77 -8.26 2.92
C LYS A 8 -3.24 -8.60 2.91
N ASP A 9 -3.86 -8.56 1.75
CA ASP A 9 -5.21 -9.07 1.57
C ASP A 9 -5.26 -10.58 1.91
N GLN A 10 -6.15 -10.94 2.84
CA GLN A 10 -6.36 -12.32 3.29
C GLN A 10 -7.34 -13.09 2.39
N ASN A 11 -8.13 -12.38 1.58
CA ASN A 11 -9.13 -12.97 0.67
C ASN A 11 -8.57 -13.25 -0.73
N SER A 12 -7.38 -12.73 -1.03
CA SER A 12 -6.60 -13.14 -2.19
C SER A 12 -6.01 -14.52 -1.94
N GLY A 13 -6.49 -15.56 -2.64
CA GLY A 13 -5.80 -16.86 -2.70
C GLY A 13 -4.31 -16.74 -3.14
N GLY A 14 -3.59 -17.87 -3.17
CA GLY A 14 -2.11 -17.94 -3.27
C GLY A 14 -1.41 -17.25 -4.46
N ASN A 15 -2.13 -16.63 -5.40
CA ASN A 15 -1.59 -15.89 -6.54
C ASN A 15 -1.74 -14.37 -6.33
N GLY A 16 -0.71 -13.75 -5.74
CA GLY A 16 -0.46 -12.30 -5.84
C GLY A 16 -1.47 -11.38 -5.16
N CYS A 17 -1.41 -11.26 -3.84
CA CYS A 17 -2.30 -10.41 -3.05
C CYS A 17 -1.78 -8.96 -2.95
N PRO A 18 -2.64 -7.93 -3.06
CA PRO A 18 -2.30 -6.57 -2.66
C PRO A 18 -1.75 -6.53 -1.24
N ALA A 19 -0.74 -5.69 -1.01
CA ALA A 19 -0.03 -5.63 0.26
C ALA A 19 0.55 -4.24 0.52
N VAL A 20 0.71 -3.91 1.80
CA VAL A 20 1.37 -2.71 2.27
C VAL A 20 2.63 -3.10 3.02
N TYR A 21 3.71 -2.38 2.76
CA TYR A 21 5.02 -2.58 3.36
C TYR A 21 5.50 -1.29 4.01
N LEU A 22 6.33 -1.40 5.03
CA LEU A 22 7.08 -0.30 5.64
C LEU A 22 8.48 -0.27 5.05
N GLY A 23 8.85 0.87 4.48
CA GLY A 23 10.20 1.18 4.06
C GLY A 23 11.14 1.42 5.24
N GLU A 24 12.44 1.19 5.01
CA GLU A 24 13.46 1.47 6.04
C GLU A 24 13.56 2.95 6.43
N THR A 25 13.03 3.87 5.62
CA THR A 25 12.94 5.31 5.93
C THR A 25 11.57 5.74 6.48
N GLY A 26 10.67 4.79 6.77
CA GLY A 26 9.39 5.02 7.42
C GLY A 26 8.20 5.27 6.48
N GLU A 27 8.43 5.32 5.18
CA GLU A 27 7.39 5.42 4.16
C GLU A 27 6.60 4.12 3.98
N LEU A 28 5.37 4.23 3.50
CA LEU A 28 4.58 3.07 3.12
C LEU A 28 4.74 2.79 1.63
N VAL A 29 5.05 1.54 1.29
CA VAL A 29 5.08 1.05 -0.10
C VAL A 29 3.85 0.18 -0.33
N ILE A 30 3.07 0.51 -1.36
CA ILE A 30 1.79 -0.13 -1.65
C ILE A 30 1.90 -0.95 -2.95
N GLN A 31 1.63 -2.24 -2.85
CA GLN A 31 1.50 -3.15 -3.98
C GLN A 31 0.02 -3.42 -4.25
N GLY A 32 -0.42 -3.21 -5.49
CA GLY A 32 -1.78 -3.50 -5.92
C GLY A 32 -1.91 -3.57 -7.43
N VAL A 33 -3.14 -3.70 -7.91
CA VAL A 33 -3.44 -3.66 -9.35
C VAL A 33 -3.46 -2.20 -9.79
N GLN A 34 -2.72 -1.84 -10.84
CA GLN A 34 -2.74 -0.48 -11.37
C GLN A 34 -4.17 -0.05 -11.74
N VAL A 35 -4.52 1.20 -11.44
CA VAL A 35 -5.81 1.75 -11.87
C VAL A 35 -5.84 1.91 -13.39
N ASP A 36 -7.03 1.86 -14.00
CA ASP A 36 -7.19 2.18 -15.42
C ASP A 36 -6.95 3.67 -15.71
N ILE A 37 -6.81 4.00 -17.00
CA ILE A 37 -6.50 5.36 -17.47
C ILE A 37 -7.57 6.37 -17.05
N ASP A 38 -8.83 5.97 -17.03
CA ASP A 38 -9.95 6.84 -16.68
C ASP A 38 -9.94 7.19 -15.19
N THR A 39 -9.64 6.21 -14.34
CA THR A 39 -9.47 6.42 -12.90
C THR A 39 -8.20 7.22 -12.61
N PHE A 40 -7.10 6.92 -13.32
CA PHE A 40 -5.84 7.65 -13.19
C PHE A 40 -5.99 9.13 -13.55
N GLY A 41 -6.75 9.44 -14.62
CA GLY A 41 -7.02 10.82 -15.05
C GLY A 41 -7.91 11.64 -14.10
N ARG A 42 -8.45 11.02 -13.04
CA ARG A 42 -9.21 11.70 -11.98
C ARG A 42 -8.36 12.03 -10.75
N LEU A 43 -7.08 11.67 -10.74
CA LEU A 43 -6.17 12.02 -9.66
C LEU A 43 -5.70 13.47 -9.82
N ASP A 44 -5.58 14.17 -8.70
CA ASP A 44 -5.11 15.56 -8.68
C ASP A 44 -3.58 15.63 -8.73
N ASP A 45 -3.04 16.60 -9.49
CA ASP A 45 -1.62 17.00 -9.50
C ASP A 45 -0.59 15.88 -9.77
N VAL A 46 -0.95 14.87 -10.56
CA VAL A 46 -0.05 13.76 -10.92
C VAL A 46 1.25 14.25 -11.61
N LEU A 47 2.40 13.85 -11.05
CA LEU A 47 3.73 14.20 -11.55
C LEU A 47 4.35 13.09 -12.43
N PRO A 48 5.36 13.42 -13.26
CA PRO A 48 6.11 12.42 -14.02
C PRO A 48 6.71 11.34 -13.12
N GLY A 49 6.36 10.08 -13.39
CA GLY A 49 6.83 8.91 -12.64
C GLY A 49 5.88 8.43 -11.54
N GLU A 50 4.80 9.16 -11.27
CA GLU A 50 3.77 8.72 -10.32
C GLU A 50 2.83 7.68 -10.96
N THR A 51 2.28 6.82 -10.10
CA THR A 51 1.31 5.79 -10.47
C THR A 51 0.33 5.59 -9.33
N ALA A 52 -0.80 4.94 -9.61
CA ALA A 52 -1.77 4.59 -8.59
C ALA A 52 -2.21 3.14 -8.75
N VAL A 53 -2.47 2.49 -7.61
CA VAL A 53 -2.94 1.11 -7.55
C VAL A 53 -4.21 1.02 -6.72
N ARG A 54 -5.06 0.06 -7.05
CA ARG A 54 -6.21 -0.34 -6.24
C ARG A 54 -5.77 -1.32 -5.16
N ILE A 55 -6.23 -1.09 -3.95
CA ILE A 55 -6.04 -1.96 -2.80
C ILE A 55 -7.31 -1.92 -1.93
N SER A 56 -7.62 -3.03 -1.24
CA SER A 56 -8.73 -3.04 -0.28
C SER A 56 -8.44 -2.10 0.89
N SER A 57 -9.44 -1.32 1.29
CA SER A 57 -9.37 -0.42 2.45
C SER A 57 -8.98 -1.16 3.72
N ASP A 58 -9.44 -2.39 3.90
CA ASP A 58 -9.16 -3.19 5.10
C ASP A 58 -7.67 -3.49 5.25
N VAL A 59 -6.97 -3.68 4.12
CA VAL A 59 -5.51 -3.91 4.12
C VAL A 59 -4.77 -2.64 4.53
N VAL A 60 -5.23 -1.47 4.08
CA VAL A 60 -4.65 -0.17 4.45
C VAL A 60 -4.88 0.11 5.93
N VAL A 61 -6.11 -0.05 6.42
CA VAL A 61 -6.45 0.14 7.83
C VAL A 61 -5.58 -0.77 8.71
N ARG A 62 -5.48 -2.05 8.36
CA ARG A 62 -4.64 -3.00 9.09
C ARG A 62 -3.16 -2.63 9.06
N ALA A 63 -2.66 -2.11 7.95
CA ALA A 63 -1.28 -1.66 7.85
C ALA A 63 -1.00 -0.46 8.78
N VAL A 64 -1.94 0.50 8.85
CA VAL A 64 -1.83 1.67 9.74
C VAL A 64 -1.83 1.25 11.22
N GLU A 65 -2.72 0.35 11.63
CA GLU A 65 -2.72 -0.20 13.00
C GLU A 65 -1.36 -0.80 13.37
N LEU A 66 -0.80 -1.62 12.47
CA LEU A 66 0.48 -2.30 12.66
C LEU A 66 1.67 -1.34 12.59
N TYR A 67 1.55 -0.23 11.87
CA TYR A 67 2.55 0.84 11.85
C TYR A 67 2.54 1.60 13.19
N LEU A 68 1.37 2.05 13.64
CA LEU A 68 1.23 2.80 14.89
C LEU A 68 1.64 1.97 16.12
N ALA A 69 1.29 0.69 16.14
CA ALA A 69 1.71 -0.22 17.22
C ALA A 69 3.24 -0.39 17.32
N ARG A 70 3.97 -0.18 16.22
CA ARG A 70 5.44 -0.19 16.21
C ARG A 70 6.04 1.17 16.59
N ALA A 71 5.40 2.26 16.16
CA ALA A 71 5.85 3.61 16.47
C ALA A 71 5.61 4.02 17.93
N GLY A 72 4.56 3.49 18.58
CA GLY A 72 4.24 3.77 19.99
C GLY A 72 4.93 2.85 21.01
N GLY A 73 5.90 2.04 20.59
CA GLY A 73 6.62 1.07 21.42
C GLY A 73 7.98 1.57 21.95
N GLU A 74 8.16 2.88 22.08
CA GLU A 74 9.35 3.52 22.67
C GLU A 74 9.22 3.68 24.20
#